data_AF-A0A5R9EHP0-F1
#
_entry.id   AF-A0A5R9EHP0-F1
#
_cell.length_a   1.000
_cell.length_b   1.000
_cell.length_c   1.000
_cell.angle_alpha   90.00
_cell.angle_beta   90.00
_cell.angle_gamma   90.00
#
_symmetry.space_group_name_H-M   'P 1'
#
loop_
_entity.id
_entity.type
_entity.pdbx_description
1 polymer ?
#
loop_
_entity_poly.entity_id
_entity_poly.type
_entity_poly.pdbx_seq_one_letter_code
_entity_poly.pdbx_strand_id
1 'polypeptide(L)'
;MSAGVFGLPERFRPASPESWREIEVWAGLELPRDYKQFVDGFGDAVVFGHLFIAHPEGVDPLLKVMQENRRTFLADEEGASGAAPGESSGIGRFLPWAYHDFNGDICLLVPPSADNLDWAVAVSFRQCPEVQIFPGGVTEFLQALARDEFPRGWPRVGFDWASAEGSPLI
;
A
#
# COMPACT_ATOMS: atom_id res chain seq x y z
N MET A 1 14.30 -12.62 -6.73
CA MET A 1 13.49 -12.56 -5.50
C MET A 1 13.91 -13.74 -4.65
N SER A 2 14.50 -13.51 -3.49
CA SER A 2 14.80 -14.60 -2.56
C SER A 2 13.48 -15.10 -1.99
N ALA A 3 13.24 -16.41 -2.00
CA ALA A 3 12.07 -17.09 -1.44
C ALA A 3 11.98 -16.99 0.11
N GLY A 4 12.53 -15.94 0.69
CA GLY A 4 12.63 -15.74 2.13
C GLY A 4 11.46 -14.91 2.62
N VAL A 5 10.72 -15.46 3.58
CA VAL A 5 9.61 -14.88 4.35
C VAL A 5 8.22 -15.08 3.75
N PHE A 6 7.99 -14.80 2.46
CA PHE A 6 6.64 -14.84 1.88
C PHE A 6 6.28 -16.15 1.15
N GLY A 7 7.19 -17.12 1.10
CA GLY A 7 7.00 -18.34 0.29
C GLY A 7 7.22 -18.11 -1.21
N LEU A 8 6.67 -19.00 -2.04
CA LEU A 8 6.66 -18.81 -3.49
C LEU A 8 5.58 -17.79 -3.86
N PRO A 9 5.78 -16.97 -4.90
CA PRO A 9 4.70 -16.14 -5.43
C PRO A 9 3.50 -17.02 -5.78
N GLU A 10 2.33 -16.67 -5.28
CA GLU A 10 1.08 -17.44 -5.47
C GLU A 10 0.35 -17.08 -6.78
N ARG A 11 1.00 -16.31 -7.68
CA ARG A 11 0.35 -15.73 -8.87
C ARG A 11 0.73 -16.33 -10.22
N PHE A 12 -0.27 -16.45 -11.09
CA PHE A 12 -0.17 -16.98 -12.46
C PHE A 12 -0.05 -15.92 -13.58
N ARG A 13 -0.42 -14.65 -13.35
CA ARG A 13 -0.31 -13.57 -14.36
C ARG A 13 0.14 -12.22 -13.76
N PRO A 14 1.33 -11.70 -14.12
CA PRO A 14 1.75 -10.33 -13.77
C PRO A 14 0.92 -9.28 -14.51
N ALA A 15 0.85 -8.05 -14.01
CA ALA A 15 0.17 -6.97 -14.72
C ALA A 15 0.86 -6.66 -16.06
N SER A 16 0.09 -6.14 -17.02
CA SER A 16 0.67 -5.54 -18.21
C SER A 16 1.50 -4.29 -17.87
N PRO A 17 2.57 -4.00 -18.63
CA PRO A 17 3.32 -2.75 -18.51
C PRO A 17 2.44 -1.50 -18.67
N GLU A 18 1.39 -1.58 -19.49
CA GLU A 18 0.43 -0.51 -19.74
C GLU A 18 -0.37 -0.16 -18.48
N SER A 19 -0.86 -1.17 -17.74
CA SER A 19 -1.58 -0.94 -16.48
C SER A 19 -0.69 -0.29 -15.41
N TRP A 20 0.57 -0.71 -15.29
CA TRP A 20 1.51 -0.05 -14.39
C TRP A 20 1.81 1.40 -14.82
N ARG A 21 1.99 1.63 -16.13
CA ARG A 21 2.24 2.96 -16.67
C ARG A 21 1.09 3.92 -16.41
N GLU A 22 -0.16 3.46 -16.51
CA GLU A 22 -1.34 4.29 -16.21
C GLU A 22 -1.32 4.78 -14.76
N ILE A 23 -0.99 3.88 -13.83
CA ILE A 23 -0.86 4.21 -12.40
C ILE A 23 0.26 5.22 -12.15
N GLU A 24 1.44 5.02 -12.77
CA GLU A 24 2.58 5.92 -12.61
C GLU A 24 2.32 7.31 -13.22
N VAL A 25 1.60 7.37 -14.35
CA VAL A 25 1.13 8.64 -14.94
C VAL A 25 0.21 9.39 -13.99
N TRP A 26 -0.73 8.69 -13.35
CA TRP A 26 -1.61 9.30 -12.35
C TRP A 26 -0.85 9.71 -11.07
N ALA A 27 0.07 8.87 -10.60
CA ALA A 27 0.89 9.16 -9.43
C ALA A 27 1.82 10.36 -9.66
N GLY A 28 2.24 10.60 -10.91
CA GLY A 28 3.19 11.63 -11.28
C GLY A 28 4.66 11.24 -11.04
N LEU A 29 4.92 9.96 -10.78
CA LEU A 29 6.24 9.39 -10.56
C LEU A 29 6.24 7.87 -10.77
N GLU A 30 7.43 7.30 -11.00
CA GLU A 30 7.61 5.84 -11.04
C GLU A 30 7.43 5.24 -9.64
N LEU A 31 6.68 4.14 -9.55
CA LEU A 31 6.46 3.45 -8.28
C LEU A 31 7.64 2.55 -7.90
N PRO A 32 7.83 2.21 -6.61
CA PRO A 32 8.92 1.35 -6.18
C PRO A 32 8.91 0.02 -6.92
N ARG A 33 10.08 -0.40 -7.40
CA ARG A 33 10.22 -1.66 -8.15
C ARG A 33 9.84 -2.86 -7.30
N ASP A 34 10.22 -2.87 -6.03
CA ASP A 34 9.95 -3.94 -5.09
C ASP A 34 8.43 -4.07 -4.82
N TYR A 35 7.73 -2.94 -4.68
CA TYR A 35 6.28 -2.90 -4.58
C TYR A 35 5.60 -3.51 -5.81
N LYS A 36 5.99 -3.09 -7.03
CA LYS A 36 5.42 -3.64 -8.27
C LYS A 36 5.65 -5.15 -8.38
N GLN A 37 6.85 -5.62 -8.03
CA GLN A 37 7.17 -7.06 -8.01
C GLN A 37 6.35 -7.83 -6.98
N PHE A 38 6.12 -7.27 -5.80
CA PHE A 38 5.28 -7.88 -4.78
C PHE A 38 3.83 -7.98 -5.27
N VAL A 39 3.26 -6.90 -5.80
CA VAL A 39 1.90 -6.88 -6.34
C VAL A 39 1.75 -7.84 -7.52
N ASP A 40 2.73 -7.90 -8.43
CA ASP A 40 2.72 -8.86 -9.54
C ASP A 40 2.75 -10.32 -9.06
N GLY A 41 3.35 -10.60 -7.89
CA GLY A 41 3.52 -11.95 -7.35
C GLY A 41 2.53 -12.39 -6.27
N PHE A 42 1.86 -11.45 -5.60
CA PHE A 42 0.95 -11.72 -4.47
C PHE A 42 -0.33 -10.89 -4.54
N GLY A 43 -0.47 -9.99 -5.51
CA GLY A 43 -1.57 -9.03 -5.57
C GLY A 43 -2.90 -9.59 -6.06
N ASP A 44 -3.90 -8.78 -5.74
CA ASP A 44 -5.32 -9.07 -5.59
C ASP A 44 -5.61 -10.11 -4.52
N ALA A 45 -5.15 -9.78 -3.31
CA ALA A 45 -5.22 -10.68 -2.17
C ALA A 45 -5.30 -9.92 -0.85
N VAL A 46 -5.77 -10.64 0.17
CA VAL A 46 -5.59 -10.29 1.57
C VAL A 46 -4.33 -10.99 2.06
N VAL A 47 -3.36 -10.22 2.53
CA VAL A 47 -2.16 -10.72 3.19
C VAL A 47 -2.21 -10.46 4.68
N PHE A 48 -1.51 -11.29 5.45
CA PHE A 48 -1.57 -11.27 6.91
C PHE A 48 -3.04 -11.39 7.41
N GLY A 49 -3.96 -11.96 6.63
CA GLY A 49 -5.37 -12.09 7.00
C GLY A 49 -6.13 -10.78 7.22
N HIS A 50 -5.59 -9.62 6.86
CA HIS A 50 -6.28 -8.33 7.06
C HIS A 50 -5.84 -7.18 6.14
N LEU A 51 -4.69 -7.29 5.48
CA LEU A 51 -4.17 -6.24 4.61
C LEU A 51 -4.53 -6.56 3.16
N PHE A 52 -5.49 -5.83 2.61
CA PHE A 52 -5.87 -5.98 1.21
C PHE A 52 -4.90 -5.24 0.29
N ILE A 53 -4.36 -5.96 -0.70
CA ILE A 53 -3.43 -5.45 -1.70
C ILE A 53 -4.05 -5.64 -3.08
N ALA A 54 -4.52 -4.54 -3.66
CA ALA A 54 -5.11 -4.53 -5.00
C ALA A 54 -4.06 -4.78 -6.09
N HIS A 55 -4.48 -5.43 -7.17
CA HIS A 55 -3.67 -5.57 -8.38
C HIS A 55 -4.15 -4.60 -9.48
N PRO A 56 -3.27 -4.07 -10.36
CA PRO A 56 -3.67 -3.23 -11.49
C PRO A 56 -4.82 -3.79 -12.33
N GLU A 57 -4.84 -5.11 -12.51
CA GLU A 57 -5.83 -5.87 -13.27
C GLU A 57 -6.69 -6.79 -12.37
N GLY A 58 -6.80 -6.48 -11.08
CA GLY A 58 -7.58 -7.26 -10.10
C GLY A 58 -9.09 -7.01 -10.16
N VAL A 59 -9.83 -7.62 -9.23
CA VAL A 59 -11.28 -7.44 -9.09
C VAL A 59 -11.65 -5.96 -8.92
N ASP A 60 -10.88 -5.27 -8.08
CA ASP A 60 -10.87 -3.82 -7.97
C ASP A 60 -9.53 -3.30 -8.50
N PRO A 61 -9.51 -2.65 -9.69
CA PRO A 61 -8.27 -2.17 -10.30
C PRO A 61 -7.51 -1.24 -9.35
N LEU A 62 -6.22 -1.53 -9.14
CA LEU A 62 -5.36 -0.79 -8.20
C LEU A 62 -5.47 0.74 -8.39
N LEU A 63 -5.47 1.25 -9.63
CA LEU A 63 -5.60 2.69 -9.87
C LEU A 63 -6.84 3.29 -9.20
N LYS A 64 -7.99 2.63 -9.33
CA LYS A 64 -9.25 3.08 -8.73
C LYS A 64 -9.15 3.05 -7.20
N VAL A 65 -8.61 1.96 -6.64
CA VAL A 65 -8.37 1.80 -5.20
C VAL A 65 -7.46 2.92 -4.67
N MET A 66 -6.36 3.23 -5.35
CA MET A 66 -5.44 4.30 -4.96
C MET A 66 -6.12 5.67 -4.99
N GLN A 67 -6.91 5.96 -6.02
CA GLN A 67 -7.64 7.22 -6.17
C GLN A 67 -8.68 7.43 -5.06
N GLU A 68 -9.49 6.40 -4.79
CA GLU A 68 -10.54 6.46 -3.78
C GLU A 68 -9.96 6.62 -2.37
N ASN A 69 -8.94 5.82 -2.02
CA ASN A 69 -8.29 5.92 -0.73
C ASN A 69 -7.54 7.24 -0.55
N ARG A 70 -6.93 7.78 -1.60
CA ARG A 70 -6.22 9.08 -1.52
C ARG A 70 -7.20 10.20 -1.26
N ARG A 71 -8.37 10.19 -1.90
CA ARG A 71 -9.43 11.17 -1.65
C ARG A 71 -9.92 11.11 -0.21
N THR A 72 -10.16 9.92 0.33
CA THR A 72 -10.56 9.73 1.74
C THR A 72 -9.49 10.26 2.69
N PHE A 73 -8.24 9.82 2.50
CA PHE A 73 -7.11 10.24 3.34
C PHE A 73 -6.94 11.76 3.35
N LEU A 74 -6.96 12.43 2.20
CA LEU A 74 -6.83 13.89 2.15
C LEU A 74 -8.01 14.62 2.81
N ALA A 75 -9.23 14.12 2.66
CA ALA A 75 -10.39 14.70 3.32
C ALA A 75 -10.32 14.60 4.85
N ASP A 76 -9.83 13.48 5.37
CA ASP A 76 -9.62 13.28 6.81
C ASP A 76 -8.53 14.23 7.34
N GLU A 77 -7.42 14.38 6.60
CA GLU A 77 -6.33 15.31 6.94
C GLU A 77 -6.76 16.78 6.90
N GLU A 78 -7.57 17.19 5.92
CA GLU A 78 -8.15 18.54 5.85
C GLU A 78 -9.05 18.82 7.05
N GLY A 79 -9.93 17.87 7.39
CA GLY A 79 -10.82 17.97 8.54
C GLY A 79 -10.06 18.07 9.87
N ALA A 80 -8.95 17.35 10.00
CA ALA A 80 -8.08 17.39 11.18
C ALA A 80 -7.25 18.67 11.27
N SER A 81 -6.72 19.15 10.14
CA SER A 81 -5.85 20.35 10.09
C SER A 81 -6.62 21.67 10.12
N GLY A 82 -7.91 21.69 9.75
CA GLY A 82 -8.69 22.91 9.57
C GLY A 82 -8.16 23.85 8.47
N ALA A 83 -7.26 23.36 7.61
CA ALA A 83 -6.60 24.10 6.53
C ALA A 83 -6.96 23.49 5.17
N ALA A 84 -6.88 24.31 4.11
CA ALA A 84 -7.09 23.84 2.75
C ALA A 84 -6.00 22.83 2.31
N PRO A 85 -6.34 21.83 1.48
CA PRO A 85 -5.40 20.77 1.11
C PRO A 85 -4.20 21.29 0.33
N GLY A 86 -2.99 20.94 0.81
CA GLY A 86 -1.79 20.90 -0.03
C GLY A 86 -0.69 21.92 0.27
N GLU A 87 -0.85 22.86 1.20
CA GLU A 87 0.12 23.97 1.31
C GLU A 87 1.23 23.79 2.36
N SER A 88 1.21 22.78 3.25
CA SER A 88 2.18 22.73 4.36
C SER A 88 2.89 21.40 4.68
N SER A 89 2.35 20.22 4.33
CA SER A 89 2.82 18.98 4.99
C SER A 89 3.49 17.93 4.09
N GLY A 90 3.55 18.12 2.76
CA GLY A 90 4.08 17.10 1.83
C GLY A 90 3.24 15.81 1.72
N ILE A 91 2.36 15.56 2.70
CA ILE A 91 1.35 14.50 2.82
C ILE A 91 0.48 14.37 1.56
N GLY A 92 0.20 15.48 0.87
CA GLY A 92 -0.51 15.47 -0.42
C GLY A 92 0.14 14.58 -1.49
N ARG A 93 1.43 14.23 -1.34
CA ARG A 93 2.18 13.36 -2.25
C ARG A 93 2.09 11.87 -1.89
N PHE A 94 1.50 11.51 -0.74
CA PHE A 94 1.43 10.12 -0.30
C PHE A 94 0.45 9.34 -1.17
N LEU A 95 0.78 8.08 -1.46
CA LEU A 95 0.03 7.24 -2.39
C LEU A 95 -0.46 5.98 -1.69
N PRO A 96 -1.77 5.74 -1.54
CA PRO A 96 -2.27 4.50 -0.97
C PRO A 96 -1.79 3.29 -1.77
N TRP A 97 -1.44 2.20 -1.11
CA TRP A 97 -1.03 0.95 -1.78
C TRP A 97 -1.68 -0.29 -1.19
N ALA A 98 -2.16 -0.19 0.05
CA ALA A 98 -2.96 -1.23 0.70
C ALA A 98 -3.89 -0.57 1.72
N TYR A 99 -4.94 -1.28 2.09
CA TYR A 99 -5.80 -0.86 3.20
C TYR A 99 -6.16 -2.08 4.03
N HIS A 100 -6.43 -1.81 5.30
CA HIS A 100 -6.85 -2.83 6.23
C HIS A 100 -8.36 -3.04 6.07
N ASP A 101 -8.76 -4.26 5.75
CA ASP A 101 -10.15 -4.62 5.41
C ASP A 101 -11.13 -4.55 6.61
N PHE A 102 -10.60 -4.68 7.83
CA PHE A 102 -11.36 -4.66 9.08
C PHE A 102 -11.42 -3.29 9.76
N ASN A 103 -10.27 -2.64 10.04
CA ASN A 103 -10.23 -1.40 10.84
C ASN A 103 -10.21 -0.12 9.97
N GLY A 104 -9.98 -0.25 8.66
CA GLY A 104 -9.96 0.84 7.71
C GLY A 104 -8.70 1.71 7.75
N ASP A 105 -7.61 1.24 8.38
CA ASP A 105 -6.31 1.89 8.28
C ASP A 105 -5.81 1.87 6.83
N ILE A 106 -5.16 2.95 6.42
CA ILE A 106 -4.65 3.09 5.05
C ILE A 106 -3.13 3.03 5.09
N CYS A 107 -2.56 2.15 4.26
CA CYS A 107 -1.12 2.09 4.03
C CYS A 107 -0.76 2.94 2.82
N LEU A 108 0.24 3.79 3.01
CA LEU A 108 0.65 4.84 2.10
C LEU A 108 2.12 4.64 1.72
N LEU A 109 2.45 4.90 0.46
CA LEU A 109 3.81 5.07 -0.01
C LEU A 109 4.17 6.53 0.22
N VAL A 110 5.32 6.73 0.85
CA VAL A 110 5.92 8.05 1.07
C VAL A 110 7.00 8.23 0.00
N PRO A 111 6.78 9.10 -0.99
CA PRO A 111 7.73 9.28 -2.07
C PRO A 111 8.99 10.01 -1.58
N PRO A 112 10.15 9.76 -2.23
CA PRO A 112 11.36 10.53 -1.98
C PRO A 112 11.14 12.05 -2.05
N SER A 113 11.90 12.77 -1.22
CA SER A 113 11.93 14.22 -1.09
C SER A 113 13.37 14.73 -1.14
N ALA A 114 13.55 16.05 -1.06
CA ALA A 114 14.89 16.65 -1.01
C ALA A 114 15.69 16.21 0.23
N ASP A 115 14.98 15.89 1.33
CA ASP A 115 15.58 15.53 2.62
C ASP A 115 15.72 14.00 2.81
N ASN A 116 14.99 13.20 2.03
CA ASN A 116 15.07 11.75 2.06
C ASN A 116 14.94 11.17 0.65
N LEU A 117 16.00 10.55 0.15
CA LEU A 117 16.05 10.00 -1.20
C LEU A 117 15.41 8.61 -1.31
N ASP A 118 15.12 7.97 -0.17
CA ASP A 118 14.54 6.63 -0.12
C ASP A 118 13.01 6.67 0.00
N TRP A 119 12.37 5.63 -0.52
CA TRP A 119 10.95 5.40 -0.26
C TRP A 119 10.74 4.98 1.20
N ALA A 120 9.59 5.37 1.74
CA ALA A 120 9.11 4.91 3.03
C ALA A 120 7.66 4.43 2.92
N VAL A 121 7.20 3.74 3.95
CA VAL A 121 5.79 3.38 4.13
C VAL A 121 5.22 4.22 5.26
N ALA A 122 3.99 4.68 5.13
CA ALA A 122 3.23 5.25 6.24
C ALA A 122 1.94 4.48 6.47
N VAL A 123 1.50 4.43 7.72
CA VAL A 123 0.18 3.93 8.12
C VAL A 123 -0.59 5.09 8.70
N SER A 124 -1.72 5.41 8.07
CA SER A 124 -2.70 6.35 8.60
C SER A 124 -3.72 5.56 9.41
N PHE A 125 -3.74 5.78 10.72
CA PHE A 125 -4.66 5.08 11.62
C PHE A 125 -6.03 5.74 11.57
N ARG A 126 -7.09 4.96 11.29
CA ARG A 126 -8.45 5.53 11.18
C ARG A 126 -9.03 5.91 12.54
N GLN A 127 -8.68 5.14 13.57
CA GLN A 127 -9.25 5.29 14.91
C GLN A 127 -8.50 6.33 15.77
N CYS A 128 -7.36 6.82 15.29
CA CYS A 128 -6.53 7.82 15.97
C CYS A 128 -5.87 8.67 14.88
N PRO A 129 -6.04 10.01 14.85
CA PRO A 129 -5.51 10.87 13.79
C PRO A 129 -3.98 11.00 13.90
N GLU A 130 -3.29 9.89 13.63
CA GLU A 130 -1.86 9.72 13.66
C GLU A 130 -1.44 9.03 12.36
N VAL A 131 -0.38 9.55 11.75
CA VAL A 131 0.28 8.92 10.62
C VAL A 131 1.66 8.49 11.09
N GLN A 132 1.91 7.18 11.13
CA GLN A 132 3.22 6.64 11.51
C GLN A 132 4.01 6.30 10.25
N ILE A 133 5.24 6.80 10.17
CA ILE A 133 6.17 6.56 9.05
C ILE A 133 7.17 5.47 9.45
N PHE A 134 7.35 4.49 8.57
CA PHE A 134 8.29 3.40 8.66
C PHE A 134 9.35 3.56 7.56
N PRO A 135 10.65 3.63 7.91
CA PRO A 135 11.70 3.69 6.92
C PRO A 135 11.75 2.38 6.10
N GLY A 136 12.06 2.50 4.81
CA GLY A 136 12.16 1.35 3.92
C GLY A 136 10.95 1.15 3.00
N GLY A 137 11.16 0.36 1.95
CA GLY A 137 10.12 0.06 0.96
C GLY A 137 9.04 -0.89 1.47
N VAL A 138 8.04 -1.15 0.62
CA VAL A 138 6.91 -2.04 0.96
C VAL A 138 7.39 -3.43 1.36
N THR A 139 8.36 -3.98 0.64
CA THR A 139 8.83 -5.34 0.93
C THR A 139 9.51 -5.42 2.29
N GLU A 140 10.26 -4.38 2.68
CA GLU A 140 10.92 -4.32 3.99
C GLU A 140 9.89 -4.18 5.11
N PHE A 141 8.86 -3.33 4.90
CA PHE A 141 7.74 -3.20 5.82
C PHE A 141 7.02 -4.54 6.02
N LEU A 142 6.65 -5.24 4.94
CA LEU A 142 5.98 -6.54 5.02
C LEU A 142 6.89 -7.61 5.66
N GLN A 143 8.21 -7.55 5.46
CA GLN A 143 9.15 -8.45 6.15
C GLN A 143 9.21 -8.18 7.65
N ALA A 144 9.11 -6.92 8.08
CA ALA A 144 9.01 -6.56 9.49
C ALA A 144 7.73 -7.13 10.12
N LEU A 145 6.58 -7.02 9.43
CA LEU A 145 5.33 -7.65 9.87
C LEU A 145 5.49 -9.17 10.08
N ALA A 146 6.13 -9.85 9.13
CA ALA A 146 6.38 -11.28 9.24
C ALA A 146 7.39 -11.66 10.36
N ARG A 147 8.12 -10.70 10.92
CA ARG A 147 8.96 -10.84 12.13
C ARG A 147 8.25 -10.40 13.41
N ASP A 148 6.93 -10.22 13.36
CA ASP A 148 6.09 -9.76 14.48
C ASP A 148 6.31 -8.28 14.89
N GLU A 149 6.83 -7.45 13.97
CA GLU A 149 7.03 -6.01 14.13
C GLU A 149 5.84 -5.22 13.53
N PHE A 150 4.65 -5.41 14.11
CA PHE A 150 3.40 -4.79 13.62
C PHE A 150 3.23 -3.32 14.09
N PRO A 151 2.57 -2.47 13.26
CA PRO A 151 2.02 -1.20 13.71
C PRO A 151 1.14 -1.37 14.95
N ARG A 152 1.05 -0.32 15.75
CA ARG A 152 0.28 -0.37 17.00
C ARG A 152 -1.19 -0.70 16.71
N GLY A 153 -1.73 -1.69 17.42
CA GLY A 153 -3.15 -2.05 17.35
C GLY A 153 -3.50 -3.01 16.21
N TRP A 154 -2.56 -3.32 15.31
CA TRP A 154 -2.77 -4.34 14.28
C TRP A 154 -2.76 -5.75 14.88
N PRO A 155 -3.53 -6.69 14.31
CA PRO A 155 -3.52 -8.08 14.74
C PRO A 155 -2.16 -8.72 14.42
N ARG A 156 -1.61 -9.46 15.40
CA ARG A 156 -0.35 -10.19 15.26
C ARG A 156 -0.61 -11.56 14.65
N VAL A 157 -0.33 -11.68 13.37
CA VAL A 157 -0.63 -12.87 12.57
C VAL A 157 0.55 -13.16 11.66
N GLY A 158 0.83 -14.44 11.42
CA GLY A 158 1.88 -14.83 10.49
C GLY A 158 1.55 -14.37 9.07
N PHE A 159 2.54 -14.40 8.18
CA PHE A 159 2.26 -14.23 6.76
C PHE A 159 1.30 -15.34 6.31
N ASP A 160 0.11 -14.91 5.92
CA ASP A 160 -0.92 -15.71 5.29
C ASP A 160 -1.35 -14.97 4.02
N TRP A 161 -1.71 -15.72 3.00
CA TRP A 161 -2.11 -15.17 1.71
C TRP A 161 -3.43 -15.82 1.29
N ALA A 162 -4.42 -14.99 1.00
CA ALA A 162 -5.70 -15.42 0.48
C ALA A 162 -6.10 -14.55 -0.69
N SER A 163 -6.40 -15.17 -1.84
CA SER A 163 -6.94 -14.46 -3.01
C SER A 163 -8.15 -13.61 -2.63
N ALA A 164 -8.25 -12.43 -3.24
CA ALA A 164 -9.48 -11.67 -3.25
C ALA A 164 -10.61 -12.53 -3.85
N GLU A 165 -11.81 -12.43 -3.27
CA GLU A 165 -12.99 -13.13 -3.78
C GLU A 165 -13.31 -12.64 -5.20
N GLY A 166 -13.44 -13.58 -6.14
CA GLY A 166 -13.73 -13.25 -7.54
C GLY A 166 -12.54 -12.67 -8.33
N SER A 167 -11.32 -12.78 -7.82
CA SER A 167 -10.13 -12.31 -8.53
C SER A 167 -10.02 -12.94 -9.93
N PRO A 168 -9.81 -12.16 -11.01
CA PRO A 168 -9.68 -12.68 -12.37
C PRO A 168 -8.27 -13.23 -12.68
N LEU A 169 -7.42 -13.36 -11.65
CA LEU A 169 -5.97 -13.54 -11.77
C LEU A 169 -5.51 -14.96 -11.42
N ILE A 170 -6.44 -15.84 -11.05
CA ILE A 170 -6.24 -17.24 -10.64
C ILE A 170 -7.10 -18.14 -11.51
#